data_AF-A0A955XRS4-F1
#
_entry.id   AF-A0A955XRS4-F1
#
_cell.length_a   1.000
_cell.length_b   1.000
_cell.length_c   1.000
_cell.angle_alpha   90.00
_cell.angle_beta   90.00
_cell.angle_gamma   90.00
#
_symmetry.space_group_name_H-M   'P 1'
#
loop_
_entity.id
_entity.type
_entity.pdbx_description
1 polymer ?
#
loop_
_entity_poly.entity_id
_entity_poly.type
_entity_poly.pdbx_seq_one_letter_code
_entity_poly.pdbx_strand_id
1 'polypeptide(L)' 'LVFRKTARNFNPIMAAAARVTIAEVEELVEPGELGADEIHTPGIYVQRLIVGDHYDKWIEKRTTRPRA' A
#
# COMPACT_ATOMS: atom_id res chain seq x y z
N LEU A 1 -6.43 -2.51 4.16
CA LEU A 1 -5.30 -2.31 3.25
C LEU A 1 -3.98 -2.43 4.00
N VAL A 2 -3.05 -3.20 3.46
CA VAL A 2 -1.71 -3.47 4.02
C VAL A 2 -0.68 -2.86 3.09
N PHE A 3 0.43 -2.36 3.64
CA PHE A 3 1.51 -1.70 2.91
C PHE A 3 2.83 -2.31 3.31
N ARG A 4 3.72 -2.48 2.34
CA ARG A 4 5.04 -3.07 2.59
C ARG A 4 6.04 -2.03 3.07
N LYS A 5 6.45 -2.14 4.34
CA LYS A 5 7.53 -1.32 4.94
C LYS A 5 7.27 0.18 4.78
N THR A 6 8.29 0.93 4.36
CA THR A 6 8.26 2.39 4.20
C THR A 6 7.45 2.87 2.98
N ALA A 7 6.94 1.96 2.14
CA ALA A 7 5.93 2.32 1.13
C ALA A 7 4.61 2.77 1.79
N ARG A 8 4.43 2.51 3.09
CA ARG A 8 3.41 3.13 3.95
C ARG A 8 3.79 4.57 4.35
N ASN A 9 4.05 5.43 3.38
CA ASN A 9 4.34 6.82 3.65
C ASN A 9 3.03 7.61 3.87
N PHE A 10 2.66 8.50 2.95
CA PHE A 10 1.46 9.33 3.03
C PHE A 10 0.17 8.61 2.60
N ASN A 11 0.28 7.39 2.06
CA ASN A 11 -0.87 6.64 1.54
C ASN A 11 -2.08 6.55 2.50
N PRO A 12 -1.94 6.19 3.79
CA PRO A 12 -3.07 6.16 4.72
C PRO A 12 -3.75 7.51 4.95
N ILE A 13 -2.94 8.57 5.07
CA ILE A 13 -3.43 9.93 5.35
C ILE A 13 -4.20 10.45 4.13
N MET A 14 -3.68 10.21 2.93
CA MET A 14 -4.34 10.60 1.68
C MET A 14 -5.64 9.84 1.45
N ALA A 15 -5.68 8.55 1.78
CA ALA A 15 -6.90 7.75 1.69
C ALA A 15 -8.04 8.29 2.55
N ALA A 16 -7.73 8.80 3.75
CA ALA A 16 -8.74 9.37 4.64
C ALA A 16 -9.15 10.81 4.28
N ALA A 17 -8.27 11.56 3.61
CA ALA A 17 -8.51 12.97 3.27
C ALA A 17 -9.31 13.17 1.96
N ALA A 18 -9.33 12.17 1.08
CA ALA A 18 -10.00 12.28 -0.22
C ALA A 18 -11.51 11.99 -0.13
N ARG A 19 -12.29 12.66 -0.98
CA ARG A 19 -13.72 12.33 -1.17
C ARG A 19 -13.91 10.97 -1.83
N VAL A 20 -13.02 10.62 -2.75
CA VAL A 20 -13.00 9.33 -3.45
C VAL A 20 -11.56 8.86 -3.51
N THR A 21 -11.31 7.71 -2.91
CA THR A 21 -10.03 7.01 -2.82
C THR A 21 -10.10 5.77 -3.68
N ILE A 22 -9.16 5.71 -4.64
CA ILE A 22 -8.89 4.54 -5.46
C ILE A 22 -7.54 4.01 -5.01
N ALA A 23 -7.50 2.76 -4.53
CA ALA A 23 -6.26 2.12 -4.13
C ALA A 23 -5.85 1.09 -5.18
N GLU A 24 -4.67 1.29 -5.76
CA GLU A 24 -4.02 0.31 -6.61
C GLU A 24 -3.19 -0.65 -5.72
N VAL A 25 -3.39 -1.95 -5.88
CA VAL A 25 -2.79 -3.00 -5.03
C VAL A 25 -2.10 -4.07 -5.85
N GLU A 26 -0.97 -4.55 -5.34
CA GLU A 26 -0.20 -5.64 -5.97
C GLU A 26 -0.88 -6.99 -5.81
N GLU A 27 -1.60 -7.17 -4.69
CA GLU A 27 -2.26 -8.42 -4.33
C GLU A 27 -3.66 -8.10 -3.82
N LEU A 28 -4.65 -8.79 -4.39
CA LEU A 28 -6.03 -8.76 -3.94
C LEU A 28 -6.37 -10.11 -3.32
N VAL A 29 -6.91 -10.05 -2.11
CA VAL A 29 -7.25 -11.20 -1.28
C VAL A 29 -8.70 -11.08 -0.84
N GLU A 30 -9.29 -12.21 -0.48
CA GLU A 30 -10.68 -12.26 -0.04
C GLU A 30 -10.83 -11.72 1.40
N PRO A 31 -12.02 -11.20 1.77
CA PRO A 31 -12.28 -10.75 3.12
C PRO A 31 -12.01 -11.84 4.17
N GLY A 32 -11.22 -11.51 5.18
CA GLY A 32 -10.85 -12.43 6.27
C GLY A 32 -9.50 -13.11 6.08
N GLU A 33 -8.88 -13.04 4.89
CA GLU A 33 -7.52 -13.56 4.66
C GLU A 33 -6.45 -12.67 5.29
N LEU A 34 -6.72 -11.38 5.47
CA LEU A 34 -5.88 -10.45 6.23
C LEU A 34 -6.35 -10.38 7.68
N GLY A 35 -5.40 -10.51 8.62
CA GLY A 35 -5.69 -10.34 10.04
C GLY A 35 -6.15 -8.91 10.35
N ALA A 36 -7.15 -8.76 11.22
CA ALA A 36 -7.71 -7.44 11.54
C ALA A 36 -6.64 -6.47 12.12
N ASP A 37 -5.75 -6.99 12.97
CA ASP A 37 -4.66 -6.21 13.57
C ASP A 37 -3.52 -5.87 12.58
N GLU A 38 -3.49 -6.52 11.41
CA GLU A 38 -2.51 -6.24 10.36
C GLU A 38 -2.96 -5.11 9.43
N ILE A 39 -4.24 -4.70 9.50
CA ILE A 39 -4.79 -3.67 8.62
C ILE A 39 -4.25 -2.29 8.99
N HIS A 40 -3.48 -1.68 8.08
CA HIS A 40 -2.93 -0.34 8.29
C HIS A 40 -3.91 0.78 7.95
N THR A 41 -4.68 0.60 6.87
CA THR A 41 -5.74 1.53 6.48
C THR A 41 -7.05 0.75 6.41
N PRO A 42 -8.01 1.08 7.29
CA PRO A 42 -9.34 0.48 7.25
C PRO A 42 -10.02 0.65 5.88
N GLY A 43 -10.76 -0.37 5.46
CA GLY A 43 -11.43 -0.38 4.15
C GLY A 43 -12.44 0.75 3.96
N ILE A 44 -12.98 1.33 5.04
CA ILE A 44 -13.92 2.45 4.99
C ILE A 44 -13.38 3.69 4.26
N TYR A 45 -12.06 3.87 4.24
CA TYR A 45 -11.40 4.98 3.56
C TYR A 45 -11.15 4.73 2.07
N VAL A 46 -11.51 3.55 1.54
CA VAL A 46 -11.22 3.16 0.14
C VAL A 46 -12.53 2.81 -0.57
N GLN A 47 -12.83 3.46 -1.68
CA GLN A 47 -14.08 3.24 -2.42
C GLN A 47 -13.89 2.34 -3.64
N ARG A 48 -12.67 2.25 -4.18
CA ARG A 48 -12.36 1.41 -5.34
C ARG A 48 -10.99 0.76 -5.18
N LEU A 49 -10.89 -0.49 -5.62
CA LEU A 49 -9.65 -1.26 -5.68
C LEU A 49 -9.34 -1.59 -7.13
N ILE A 50 -8.07 -1.49 -7.50
CA ILE A 50 -7.55 -1.90 -8.80
C ILE A 50 -6.35 -2.80 -8.56
N VAL A 51 -6.30 -3.96 -9.21
CA VAL A 51 -5.11 -4.82 -9.19
C VAL A 51 -4.19 -4.37 -10.32
N GLY A 52 -3.00 -3.88 -9.97
CA GLY A 52 -2.00 -3.53 -10.96
C GLY A 52 -1.22 -4.77 -11.40
N ASP A 53 -0.86 -4.81 -12.68
CA ASP A 53 -0.20 -5.98 -13.29
C ASP A 53 1.33 -5.77 -13.40
N HIS A 54 1.78 -4.51 -13.49
CA HIS A 54 3.18 -4.16 -13.74
C HIS A 54 3.66 -3.01 -12.83
N TYR A 55 4.50 -3.35 -11.85
CA TYR A 55 5.06 -2.37 -10.89
C TYR A 55 6.54 -2.12 -11.13
N ASP A 56 6.83 -0.97 -11.73
CA ASP A 56 8.18 -0.44 -11.84
C ASP A 56 8.60 0.24 -10.53
N LYS A 57 9.16 -0.55 -9.59
CA LYS A 57 9.65 -0.06 -8.29
C LYS A 57 11.03 0.56 -8.42
N TRP A 58 11.09 1.72 -9.07
CA TRP A 58 12.34 2.42 -9.34
C TRP A 58 13.05 2.81 -8.05
N ILE A 59 14.33 2.48 -7.97
CA ILE A 59 15.20 2.86 -6.86
C ILE A 59 16.00 4.08 -7.31
N GLU A 60 15.60 5.26 -6.83
CA GLU A 60 16.28 6.53 -7.16
C GLU A 60 17.78 6.48 -6.83
N LYS A 61 18.12 5.98 -5.63
CA LYS A 61 19.51 5.83 -5.19
C LYS A 61 19.75 4.46 -4.57
N ARG A 62 20.29 3.53 -5.37
CA ARG A 62 20.63 2.18 -4.90
C ARG A 62 21.96 2.20 -4.17
N THR A 63 21.93 2.08 -2.85
CA THR A 63 23.12 1.94 -2.00
C THR A 63 23.32 0.47 -1.64
N THR A 64 24.43 -0.11 -2.09
CA THR A 64 24.84 -1.49 -1.78
C THR A 64 26.24 -1.44 -1.18
N ARG A 65 26.40 -1.67 0.14
CA ARG A 65 27.75 -1.77 0.72
C ARG A 65 27.84 -2.74 1.89
N PRO A 66 29.04 -3.31 2.15
CA PRO A 66 29.59 -3.42 3.49
C PRO A 66 30.06 -2.05 3.96
N ARG A 67 29.61 -1.64 5.14
CA ARG A 67 30.14 -0.43 5.80
C ARG A 67 31.60 -0.70 6.18
N ALA A 68 32.49 0.23 5.85
CA ALA A 68 33.88 0.22 6.29
C ALA A 68 33.98 0.09 7.80
#